data_AF-A0A2D6AZB1-F1
#
_entry.id   AF-A0A2D6AZB1-F1
#
_cell.length_a   1.000
_cell.length_b   1.000
_cell.length_c   1.000
_cell.angle_alpha   90.00
_cell.angle_beta   90.00
_cell.angle_gamma   90.00
#
_symmetry.space_group_name_H-M   'P 1'
#
loop_
_entity.id
_entity.type
_entity.pdbx_description
1 polymer ?
#
loop_
_entity_poly.entity_id
_entity_poly.type
_entity_poly.pdbx_seq_one_letter_code
_entity_poly.pdbx_strand_id
1 'polypeptide(L)'
;MVTQIDLTKCMAPKRKGSKIQCPYKQGEDSFFCGKHKNSSVRIDDILDKEKFITSKSVKNVVNSNSQKMNSPPIPKRVPKHLLLEDLDHMSHVYFQDLKLTLASMNMPKKGRKIELFRRLKSVLQRIYHCEMHPWQLVLMQRQIKKRLKQLRNRYRGIGVNCRELCNNIEDFFTLESVNDIPNNYFFSYRDNDNFLYGFDIRSFKVLVENNGFNPYNRMVIPERVIERMNKRMQLMERNNISLEMEDNGIILTDDQKIKNRVVLVFQKIDELNTAAGGVDVQWFMDLTMVQLKIFYKELEDIWSYRAELTQTMKNNIVPSGDIFKKSVSQVYHDFSKYSVRNYIIGEIDKLVASGVSEEDQNLGALWVLTALVIVSPSCSSALPWLIQI
;
A
#
# COMPACT_ATOMS: atom_id res chain seq x y z
N MET A 1 36.46 -2.94 -20.51
CA MET A 1 35.92 -1.79 -19.74
C MET A 1 34.41 -1.78 -19.91
N VAL A 2 33.66 -2.09 -18.85
CA VAL A 2 32.20 -2.00 -18.87
C VAL A 2 31.85 -0.51 -18.81
N THR A 3 31.35 0.05 -19.90
CA THR A 3 30.84 1.42 -19.94
C THR A 3 29.58 1.47 -19.07
N GLN A 4 29.67 2.09 -17.89
CA GLN A 4 28.48 2.41 -17.08
C GLN A 4 27.56 3.30 -17.92
N ILE A 5 26.28 2.91 -18.02
CA ILE A 5 25.26 3.67 -18.75
C ILE A 5 24.76 4.79 -17.83
N ASP A 6 24.78 6.03 -18.34
CA ASP A 6 24.28 7.21 -17.65
C ASP A 6 22.82 7.47 -18.07
N LEU A 7 21.88 7.23 -17.15
CA LEU A 7 20.44 7.34 -17.40
C LEU A 7 19.97 8.78 -17.64
N THR A 8 20.80 9.79 -17.40
CA THR A 8 20.48 11.20 -17.66
C THR A 8 20.79 11.61 -19.11
N LYS A 9 21.48 10.74 -19.86
CA LYS A 9 21.92 10.97 -21.24
C LYS A 9 21.14 10.11 -22.23
N CYS A 10 21.22 10.46 -23.50
CA CYS A 10 20.59 9.77 -24.61
C CYS A 10 20.94 8.28 -24.59
N MET A 11 19.92 7.42 -24.68
CA MET A 11 20.06 5.97 -24.61
C MET A 11 20.50 5.34 -25.95
N ALA A 12 20.72 6.13 -27.01
CA ALA A 12 21.25 5.61 -28.28
C ALA A 12 22.79 5.45 -28.24
N PRO A 13 23.35 4.50 -29.00
CA PRO A 13 24.79 4.42 -29.20
C PRO A 13 25.30 5.60 -30.04
N LYS A 14 26.52 6.09 -29.75
CA LYS A 14 27.15 7.23 -30.44
C LYS A 14 27.26 7.02 -31.95
N ARG A 15 27.39 5.78 -32.40
CA ARG A 15 27.33 5.32 -33.79
C ARG A 15 26.59 3.99 -33.84
N LYS A 16 25.96 3.64 -34.97
CA LYS A 16 25.26 2.37 -35.14
C LYS A 16 26.20 1.18 -34.83
N GLY A 17 25.87 0.39 -33.81
CA GLY A 17 26.70 -0.74 -33.34
C GLY A 17 27.84 -0.40 -32.37
N SER A 18 28.00 0.87 -31.96
CA SER A 18 29.01 1.27 -30.97
C SER A 18 28.56 0.95 -29.53
N LYS A 19 29.51 0.58 -28.66
CA LYS A 19 29.30 0.35 -27.21
C LYS A 19 29.44 1.62 -26.36
N ILE A 20 29.57 2.78 -27.01
CA ILE A 20 29.74 4.08 -26.36
C ILE A 20 28.41 4.83 -26.42
N GLN A 21 27.94 5.29 -25.27
CA GLN A 21 26.69 6.04 -25.16
C GLN A 21 26.78 7.42 -25.81
N CYS A 22 25.69 7.87 -26.41
CA CYS A 22 25.58 9.23 -26.90
C CYS A 22 25.67 10.25 -25.74
N PRO A 23 26.54 11.29 -25.82
CA PRO A 23 26.78 12.20 -24.70
C PRO A 23 25.68 13.27 -24.49
N TYR A 24 24.73 13.41 -25.43
CA TYR A 24 23.69 14.44 -25.37
C TYR A 24 22.58 14.10 -24.39
N LYS A 25 21.92 15.12 -23.80
CA LYS A 25 20.79 14.95 -22.88
C LYS A 25 19.54 14.39 -23.58
N GLN A 26 18.71 13.68 -22.82
CA GLN A 26 17.40 13.19 -23.28
C GLN A 26 16.45 14.34 -23.60
N GLY A 27 15.47 14.10 -24.49
CA GLY A 27 14.36 15.02 -24.73
C GLY A 27 13.30 14.89 -23.64
N GLU A 28 12.49 15.92 -23.42
CA GLU A 28 11.51 15.97 -22.31
C GLU A 28 10.56 14.76 -22.29
N ASP A 29 10.18 14.22 -23.46
CA ASP A 29 9.31 13.04 -23.60
C ASP A 29 9.99 11.85 -24.33
N SER A 30 11.32 11.77 -24.34
CA SER A 30 12.04 10.76 -25.13
C SER A 30 13.37 10.33 -24.52
N PHE A 31 13.59 9.02 -24.47
CA PHE A 31 14.87 8.39 -24.10
C PHE A 31 16.04 8.75 -25.04
N PHE A 32 15.75 9.39 -26.17
CA PHE A 32 16.72 9.84 -27.17
C PHE A 32 16.81 11.36 -27.25
N CYS A 33 18.00 11.86 -27.59
CA CYS A 33 18.19 13.28 -27.90
C CYS A 33 17.57 13.64 -29.27
N GLY A 34 17.44 14.93 -29.56
CA GLY A 34 16.87 15.41 -30.83
C GLY A 34 17.53 14.87 -32.10
N LYS A 35 18.82 14.50 -32.05
CA LYS A 35 19.53 13.86 -33.18
C LYS A 35 19.18 12.37 -33.40
N HIS A 36 18.63 11.71 -32.37
CA HIS A 36 18.29 10.29 -32.39
C HIS A 36 16.78 10.04 -32.25
N LYS A 37 15.94 11.02 -32.60
CA LYS A 37 14.47 10.95 -32.49
C LYS A 37 13.85 9.75 -33.24
N ASN A 38 14.51 9.29 -34.31
CA ASN A 38 14.08 8.15 -35.13
C ASN A 38 14.89 6.85 -34.85
N SER A 39 15.73 6.82 -33.81
CA SER A 39 16.49 5.62 -33.47
C SER A 39 15.60 4.64 -32.71
N SER A 40 15.57 3.38 -33.15
CA SER A 40 14.88 2.29 -32.45
C SER A 40 15.81 1.44 -31.58
N VAL A 41 17.12 1.73 -31.57
CA VAL A 41 18.14 0.92 -30.89
C VAL A 41 18.66 1.64 -29.66
N ARG A 42 18.55 0.99 -28.50
CA ARG A 42 19.11 1.47 -27.23
C ARG A 42 20.44 0.77 -26.90
N ILE A 43 21.27 1.41 -26.09
CA ILE A 43 22.62 0.92 -25.78
C ILE A 43 22.65 -0.21 -24.75
N ASP A 44 21.66 -0.25 -23.86
CA ASP A 44 21.40 -1.36 -22.94
C ASP A 44 21.08 -2.66 -23.69
N ASP A 45 20.28 -2.59 -24.76
CA ASP A 45 19.99 -3.74 -25.63
C ASP A 45 21.25 -4.33 -26.30
N ILE A 46 22.26 -3.50 -26.56
CA ILE A 46 23.54 -3.92 -27.15
C ILE A 46 24.42 -4.56 -26.09
N LEU A 47 24.46 -4.01 -24.88
CA LEU A 47 25.31 -4.47 -23.79
C LEU A 47 24.78 -5.76 -23.13
N ASP A 48 23.45 -5.95 -23.06
CA ASP A 48 22.86 -7.17 -22.50
C ASP A 48 22.96 -8.39 -23.42
N LYS A 49 23.05 -8.19 -24.74
CA LYS A 49 23.30 -9.28 -25.70
C LYS A 49 24.66 -9.97 -25.48
N GLU A 50 25.65 -9.28 -24.91
CA GLU A 50 26.97 -9.86 -24.63
C GLU A 50 27.06 -10.56 -23.27
N LYS A 51 26.26 -10.17 -22.27
CA LYS A 51 26.15 -10.93 -21.00
C LYS A 51 25.63 -12.36 -21.22
N PHE A 52 24.85 -12.56 -22.27
CA PHE A 52 24.38 -13.89 -22.68
C PHE A 52 25.42 -14.73 -23.43
N ILE A 53 26.48 -14.12 -23.99
CA ILE A 53 27.49 -14.83 -24.78
C ILE A 53 28.68 -15.29 -23.91
N THR A 54 28.95 -14.63 -22.78
CA THR A 54 30.10 -14.92 -21.92
C THR A 54 29.88 -15.99 -20.84
N SER A 55 28.66 -16.51 -20.65
CA SER A 55 28.36 -17.50 -19.59
C SER A 55 28.54 -18.99 -19.98
N LYS A 56 29.12 -19.29 -21.16
CA LYS A 56 29.44 -20.68 -21.54
C LYS A 56 30.89 -20.84 -21.99
N SER A 57 31.77 -20.99 -21.01
CA SER A 57 33.16 -21.45 -21.12
C SER A 57 33.75 -21.49 -19.71
N VAL A 58 34.38 -22.51 -19.14
CA VAL A 58 34.93 -23.83 -19.52
C VAL A 58 35.15 -24.60 -18.20
N LYS A 59 35.31 -25.94 -18.27
CA LYS A 59 36.28 -26.80 -17.53
C LYS A 59 35.62 -28.04 -16.90
N ASN A 60 36.14 -29.26 -16.98
CA ASN A 60 37.20 -29.89 -17.79
C ASN A 60 37.31 -31.38 -17.37
N VAL A 61 37.87 -32.23 -18.27
CA VAL A 61 38.79 -33.36 -17.97
C VAL A 61 38.19 -34.63 -17.32
N VAL A 62 38.46 -35.90 -17.68
CA VAL A 62 39.30 -36.61 -18.67
C VAL A 62 38.89 -38.09 -18.60
N ASN A 63 38.82 -38.83 -19.72
CA ASN A 63 39.59 -40.07 -19.98
C ASN A 63 39.19 -40.77 -21.30
N SER A 64 40.21 -40.88 -22.16
CA SER A 64 40.60 -42.02 -23.04
C SER A 64 39.54 -43.10 -23.34
N ASN A 65 39.27 -43.51 -24.59
CA ASN A 65 40.20 -44.12 -25.53
C ASN A 65 39.54 -44.40 -26.91
N SER A 66 40.41 -44.77 -27.87
CA SER A 66 40.19 -45.47 -29.16
C SER A 66 39.50 -44.76 -30.35
N GLN A 67 40.40 -44.25 -31.20
CA GLN A 67 40.41 -44.17 -32.67
C GLN A 67 39.19 -44.71 -33.46
N LYS A 68 38.71 -43.88 -34.40
CA LYS A 68 38.55 -44.23 -35.83
C LYS A 68 38.35 -42.95 -36.66
N MET A 69 39.16 -42.79 -37.70
CA MET A 69 39.03 -41.72 -38.70
C MET A 69 37.64 -41.79 -39.36
N ASN A 70 36.92 -40.67 -39.43
CA ASN A 70 35.79 -40.48 -40.35
C ASN A 70 35.68 -39.00 -40.74
N SER A 71 35.28 -38.79 -41.99
CA SER A 71 35.07 -37.58 -42.81
C SER A 71 34.67 -36.26 -42.11
N PRO A 72 34.95 -35.09 -42.74
CA PRO A 72 34.65 -33.79 -42.15
C PRO A 72 33.16 -33.67 -41.79
N PRO A 73 32.82 -33.09 -40.63
CA PRO A 73 31.45 -33.06 -40.15
C PRO A 73 30.60 -32.16 -41.05
N ILE A 74 29.53 -32.76 -41.59
CA ILE A 74 28.45 -32.05 -42.29
C ILE A 74 27.98 -30.89 -41.39
N PRO A 75 27.86 -29.65 -41.89
CA PRO A 75 27.43 -28.52 -41.06
C PRO A 75 26.05 -28.80 -40.46
N LYS A 76 25.94 -28.67 -39.12
CA LYS A 76 24.68 -28.86 -38.39
C LYS A 76 23.67 -27.82 -38.86
N ARG A 77 22.56 -28.26 -39.46
CA ARG A 77 21.45 -27.42 -39.91
C ARG A 77 20.91 -26.55 -38.77
N VAL A 78 20.85 -25.23 -38.99
CA VAL A 78 20.23 -24.29 -38.06
C VAL A 78 18.70 -24.37 -38.21
N PRO A 79 17.93 -24.57 -37.12
CA PRO A 79 16.48 -24.59 -37.19
C PRO A 79 15.91 -23.25 -37.62
N LYS A 80 14.84 -23.28 -38.43
CA LYS A 80 14.16 -22.06 -38.94
C LYS A 80 12.70 -21.99 -38.50
N HIS A 81 12.14 -20.77 -38.47
CA HIS A 81 10.70 -20.57 -38.35
C HIS A 81 10.01 -20.95 -39.66
N LEU A 82 8.86 -21.62 -39.57
CA LEU A 82 8.09 -22.10 -40.71
C LEU A 82 6.96 -21.12 -41.04
N LEU A 83 6.78 -20.84 -42.34
CA LEU A 83 5.62 -20.14 -42.89
C LEU A 83 4.56 -21.14 -43.36
N LEU A 84 3.36 -20.65 -43.72
CA LEU A 84 2.29 -21.52 -44.19
C LEU A 84 2.69 -22.28 -45.47
N GLU A 85 3.44 -21.63 -46.35
CA GLU A 85 4.01 -22.18 -47.59
C GLU A 85 5.02 -23.32 -47.32
N ASP A 86 5.72 -23.30 -46.18
CA ASP A 86 6.65 -24.38 -45.80
C ASP A 86 5.92 -25.68 -45.37
N LEU A 87 4.57 -25.68 -45.27
CA LEU A 87 3.75 -26.77 -44.74
C LEU A 87 2.93 -27.52 -45.80
N ASP A 88 3.38 -27.52 -47.05
CA ASP A 88 2.74 -28.27 -48.13
C ASP A 88 2.98 -29.78 -48.00
N HIS A 89 4.23 -30.18 -47.77
CA HIS A 89 4.62 -31.58 -47.63
C HIS A 89 5.35 -31.86 -46.32
N MET A 90 4.78 -32.75 -45.50
CA MET A 90 5.32 -33.11 -44.18
C MET A 90 6.74 -33.73 -44.23
N SER A 91 7.11 -34.33 -45.36
CA SER A 91 8.45 -34.88 -45.63
C SER A 91 9.54 -33.82 -45.54
N HIS A 92 9.25 -32.58 -45.96
CA HIS A 92 10.24 -31.50 -46.06
C HIS A 92 10.41 -30.71 -44.76
N VAL A 93 9.56 -30.97 -43.78
CA VAL A 93 9.54 -30.24 -42.52
C VAL A 93 10.33 -30.98 -41.44
N TYR A 94 11.28 -30.30 -40.82
CA TYR A 94 12.08 -30.89 -39.74
C TYR A 94 11.35 -30.74 -38.40
N PHE A 95 11.49 -31.75 -37.55
CA PHE A 95 10.84 -31.77 -36.23
C PHE A 95 11.29 -30.62 -35.32
N GLN A 96 12.55 -30.21 -35.46
CA GLN A 96 13.12 -29.11 -34.68
C GLN A 96 12.49 -27.75 -35.05
N ASP A 97 12.18 -27.54 -36.34
CA ASP A 97 11.56 -26.31 -36.85
C ASP A 97 10.11 -26.19 -36.36
N LEU A 98 9.38 -27.31 -36.31
CA LEU A 98 8.03 -27.37 -35.74
C LEU A 98 8.05 -26.94 -34.27
N LYS A 99 8.98 -27.48 -33.48
CA LYS A 99 9.11 -27.14 -32.05
C LYS A 99 9.50 -25.69 -31.85
N LEU A 100 10.43 -25.17 -32.65
CA LEU A 100 10.88 -23.79 -32.60
C LEU A 100 9.74 -22.82 -32.91
N THR A 101 9.01 -23.07 -34.00
CA THR A 101 7.88 -22.21 -34.43
C THR A 101 6.71 -22.25 -33.45
N LEU A 102 6.40 -23.44 -32.91
CA LEU A 102 5.37 -23.56 -31.87
C LEU A 102 5.79 -22.86 -30.57
N ALA A 103 7.08 -22.92 -30.20
CA ALA A 103 7.59 -22.26 -29.01
C ALA A 103 7.54 -20.74 -29.12
N SER A 104 7.87 -20.15 -30.28
CA SER A 104 7.75 -18.70 -30.49
C SER A 104 6.31 -18.20 -30.41
N MET A 105 5.33 -19.08 -30.67
CA MET A 105 3.90 -18.77 -30.57
C MET A 105 3.29 -19.12 -29.19
N ASN A 106 4.11 -19.46 -28.18
CA ASN A 106 3.65 -19.94 -26.88
C ASN A 106 2.67 -21.13 -26.95
N MET A 107 2.85 -22.03 -27.92
CA MET A 107 1.98 -23.18 -28.15
C MET A 107 2.57 -24.51 -27.64
N PRO A 108 1.74 -25.55 -27.41
CA PRO A 108 2.21 -26.84 -26.94
C PRO A 108 3.18 -27.52 -27.92
N LYS A 109 4.40 -27.80 -27.44
CA LYS A 109 5.52 -28.44 -28.19
C LYS A 109 5.66 -29.94 -27.95
N LYS A 110 4.77 -30.54 -27.17
CA LYS A 110 4.70 -31.99 -26.90
C LYS A 110 3.84 -32.66 -27.98
N GLY A 111 4.25 -33.85 -28.41
CA GLY A 111 3.53 -34.65 -29.40
C GLY A 111 4.43 -35.28 -30.47
N ARG A 112 3.83 -36.17 -31.27
CA ARG A 112 4.48 -36.78 -32.45
C ARG A 112 4.62 -35.73 -33.57
N LYS A 113 5.56 -35.94 -34.51
CA LYS A 113 5.81 -35.01 -35.64
C LYS A 113 4.53 -34.64 -36.40
N ILE A 114 3.68 -35.63 -36.69
CA ILE A 114 2.39 -35.46 -37.40
C ILE A 114 1.45 -34.52 -36.62
N GLU A 115 1.38 -34.68 -35.30
CA GLU A 115 0.50 -33.89 -34.44
C GLU A 115 0.96 -32.43 -34.37
N LEU A 116 2.27 -32.21 -34.21
CA LEU A 116 2.86 -30.87 -34.23
C LEU A 116 2.66 -30.19 -35.59
N PHE A 117 2.82 -30.93 -36.69
CA PHE A 117 2.60 -30.44 -38.05
C PHE A 117 1.15 -30.01 -38.25
N ARG A 118 0.17 -30.86 -37.90
CA ARG A 118 -1.26 -30.50 -38.00
C ARG A 118 -1.61 -29.30 -37.13
N ARG A 119 -1.09 -29.24 -35.90
CA ARG A 119 -1.31 -28.12 -34.98
C ARG A 119 -0.80 -26.82 -35.58
N LEU A 120 0.46 -26.80 -36.02
CA LEU A 120 1.08 -25.62 -36.62
C LEU A 120 0.34 -25.18 -37.90
N LYS A 121 0.05 -26.13 -38.80
CA LYS A 121 -0.71 -25.87 -40.03
C LYS A 121 -2.08 -25.23 -39.72
N SER A 122 -2.82 -25.79 -38.76
CA SER A 122 -4.14 -25.26 -38.38
C SER A 122 -4.08 -23.84 -37.82
N VAL A 123 -2.98 -23.45 -37.18
CA VAL A 123 -2.83 -22.12 -36.58
C VAL A 123 -2.35 -21.11 -37.60
N LEU A 124 -1.38 -21.47 -38.43
CA LEU A 124 -0.94 -20.62 -39.55
C LEU A 124 -2.07 -20.37 -40.55
N GLN A 125 -2.90 -21.38 -40.85
CA GLN A 125 -4.10 -21.20 -41.68
C GLN A 125 -5.10 -20.22 -41.06
N ARG A 126 -5.30 -20.28 -39.73
CA ARG A 126 -6.16 -19.33 -39.02
C ARG A 126 -5.60 -17.91 -39.05
N ILE A 127 -4.29 -17.75 -38.87
CA ILE A 127 -3.61 -16.45 -38.95
C ILE A 127 -3.72 -15.89 -40.37
N TYR A 128 -3.44 -16.69 -41.39
CA TYR A 128 -3.57 -16.29 -42.79
C TYR A 128 -5.00 -15.85 -43.12
N HIS A 129 -6.01 -16.62 -42.71
CA HIS A 129 -7.42 -16.23 -42.88
C HIS A 129 -7.72 -14.89 -42.19
N CYS A 130 -7.17 -14.68 -40.99
CA CYS A 130 -7.29 -13.41 -40.26
C CYS A 130 -6.64 -12.24 -41.02
N GLU A 131 -5.44 -12.44 -41.59
CA GLU A 131 -4.72 -11.43 -42.38
C GLU A 131 -5.43 -11.07 -43.68
N MET A 132 -6.13 -12.02 -44.30
CA MET A 132 -6.92 -11.79 -45.51
C MET A 132 -8.24 -11.05 -45.24
N HIS A 133 -8.72 -11.05 -43.99
CA HIS A 133 -10.00 -10.43 -43.61
C HIS A 133 -9.87 -9.42 -42.44
N PRO A 134 -9.00 -8.40 -42.55
CA PRO A 134 -8.71 -7.49 -41.44
C PRO A 134 -9.94 -6.67 -41.04
N TRP A 135 -10.77 -6.25 -41.99
CA TRP A 135 -11.98 -5.47 -41.72
C TRP A 135 -13.00 -6.25 -40.88
N GLN A 136 -13.19 -7.54 -41.17
CA GLN A 136 -14.11 -8.39 -40.40
C GLN A 136 -13.62 -8.56 -38.95
N LEU A 137 -12.30 -8.72 -38.75
CA LEU A 137 -11.70 -8.77 -37.42
C LEU A 137 -11.91 -7.48 -36.64
N VAL A 138 -11.65 -6.33 -37.27
CA VAL A 138 -11.87 -5.01 -36.64
C VAL A 138 -13.33 -4.85 -36.24
N LEU A 139 -14.27 -5.27 -37.10
CA LEU A 139 -15.70 -5.21 -36.80
C LEU A 139 -16.09 -6.11 -35.62
N MET A 140 -15.60 -7.35 -35.60
CA MET A 140 -15.79 -8.27 -34.47
C MET A 140 -15.21 -7.73 -33.17
N GLN A 141 -13.95 -7.26 -33.19
CA GLN A 141 -13.28 -6.65 -32.04
C GLN A 141 -14.05 -5.43 -31.53
N ARG A 142 -14.54 -4.58 -32.43
CA ARG A 142 -15.37 -3.41 -32.08
C ARG A 142 -16.63 -3.84 -31.34
N GLN A 143 -17.33 -4.87 -31.84
CA GLN A 143 -18.56 -5.35 -31.22
C GLN A 143 -18.29 -6.00 -29.85
N ILE A 144 -17.21 -6.77 -29.71
CA ILE A 144 -16.78 -7.35 -28.43
C ILE A 144 -16.44 -6.25 -27.43
N LYS A 145 -15.60 -5.28 -27.81
CA LYS A 145 -15.23 -4.13 -26.96
C LYS A 145 -16.46 -3.34 -26.52
N LYS A 146 -17.41 -3.09 -27.43
CA LYS A 146 -18.69 -2.42 -27.13
C LYS A 146 -19.48 -3.20 -26.08
N ARG A 147 -19.64 -4.52 -26.26
CA ARG A 147 -20.35 -5.39 -25.31
C ARG A 147 -19.69 -5.41 -23.93
N LEU A 148 -18.35 -5.51 -23.87
CA LEU A 148 -17.61 -5.48 -22.61
C LEU A 148 -17.74 -4.12 -21.90
N LYS A 149 -17.71 -3.00 -22.64
CA LYS A 149 -17.94 -1.66 -22.08
C LYS A 149 -19.36 -1.52 -21.53
N GLN A 150 -20.36 -1.96 -22.28
CA GLN A 150 -21.76 -1.95 -21.84
C GLN A 150 -21.98 -2.79 -20.59
N LEU A 151 -21.38 -3.99 -20.53
CA LEU A 151 -21.46 -4.85 -19.35
C LEU A 151 -20.84 -4.18 -18.11
N ARG A 152 -19.68 -3.54 -18.29
CA ARG A 152 -19.00 -2.81 -17.21
C ARG A 152 -19.85 -1.66 -16.68
N ASN A 153 -20.43 -0.85 -17.57
CA ASN A 153 -21.30 0.26 -17.20
C ASN A 153 -22.59 -0.23 -16.53
N ARG A 154 -23.17 -1.33 -17.02
CA ARG A 154 -24.34 -1.96 -16.41
C ARG A 154 -24.09 -2.34 -14.96
N TYR A 155 -22.93 -2.90 -14.65
CA TYR A 155 -22.59 -3.30 -13.28
C TYR A 155 -22.23 -2.13 -12.37
N ARG A 156 -21.65 -1.05 -12.89
CA ARG A 156 -21.39 0.17 -12.12
C ARG A 156 -22.66 0.96 -11.80
N GLY A 157 -23.68 0.87 -12.64
CA GLY A 157 -24.93 1.63 -12.48
C GLY A 157 -24.97 2.91 -13.30
N ILE A 158 -26.13 3.57 -13.26
CA ILE A 158 -26.49 4.68 -14.16
C ILE A 158 -25.67 5.95 -13.86
N GLY A 159 -25.28 6.15 -12.59
CA GLY A 159 -24.55 7.35 -12.14
C GLY A 159 -23.17 7.52 -12.77
N VAL A 160 -22.59 6.50 -13.41
CA VAL A 160 -21.27 6.61 -14.08
C VAL A 160 -21.27 7.71 -15.14
N ASN A 161 -22.38 7.90 -15.84
CA ASN A 161 -22.49 8.90 -16.90
C ASN A 161 -23.04 10.24 -16.40
N CYS A 162 -23.59 10.26 -15.18
CA CYS A 162 -24.37 11.38 -14.65
C CYS A 162 -24.18 11.47 -13.13
N ARG A 163 -22.95 11.75 -12.70
CA ARG A 163 -22.61 11.80 -11.26
C ARG A 163 -23.32 12.94 -10.53
N GLU A 164 -23.61 14.03 -11.24
CA GLU A 164 -24.36 15.17 -10.71
C GLU A 164 -25.82 14.84 -10.34
N LEU A 165 -26.35 13.71 -10.82
CA LEU A 165 -27.67 13.23 -10.41
C LEU A 165 -27.63 12.43 -9.09
N CYS A 166 -26.44 12.17 -8.54
CA CYS A 166 -26.32 11.53 -7.24
C CYS A 166 -26.81 12.49 -6.15
N ASN A 167 -27.64 11.96 -5.25
CA ASN A 167 -28.25 12.72 -4.16
C ASN A 167 -27.26 12.99 -3.02
N ASN A 168 -26.24 12.13 -2.86
CA ASN A 168 -25.16 12.36 -1.92
C ASN A 168 -24.01 13.11 -2.58
N ILE A 169 -23.40 14.02 -1.82
CA ILE A 169 -22.27 14.85 -2.27
C ILE A 169 -20.95 14.09 -2.15
N GLU A 170 -20.78 13.33 -1.07
CA GLU A 170 -19.55 12.61 -0.71
C GLU A 170 -19.85 11.13 -0.40
N ASP A 171 -18.86 10.26 -0.52
CA ASP A 171 -18.89 8.87 -0.08
C ASP A 171 -18.83 8.76 1.45
N PHE A 172 -19.62 7.86 2.02
CA PHE A 172 -19.77 7.75 3.48
C PHE A 172 -18.52 7.26 4.22
N PHE A 173 -17.60 6.57 3.53
CA PHE A 173 -16.43 5.94 4.17
C PHE A 173 -15.15 6.69 3.82
N THR A 174 -14.93 6.99 2.53
CA THR A 174 -13.72 7.75 2.12
C THR A 174 -13.86 9.25 2.35
N LEU A 175 -15.08 9.76 2.53
CA LEU A 175 -15.40 11.19 2.59
C LEU A 175 -14.97 11.97 1.33
N GLU A 176 -14.64 11.25 0.25
CA GLU A 176 -14.34 11.86 -1.03
C GLU A 176 -15.64 12.27 -1.73
N SER A 177 -15.60 13.42 -2.41
CA SER A 177 -16.68 13.85 -3.29
C SER A 177 -17.01 12.77 -4.32
N VAL A 178 -18.30 12.51 -4.52
CA VAL A 178 -18.82 11.52 -5.49
C VAL A 178 -18.32 11.79 -6.91
N ASN A 179 -18.02 13.05 -7.23
CA ASN A 179 -17.46 13.45 -8.51
C ASN A 179 -15.98 13.09 -8.68
N ASP A 180 -15.24 12.98 -7.58
CA ASP A 180 -13.80 12.74 -7.58
C ASP A 180 -13.45 11.24 -7.56
N ILE A 181 -14.39 10.38 -7.14
CA ILE A 181 -14.21 8.92 -7.10
C ILE A 181 -13.74 8.41 -8.47
N PRO A 182 -12.63 7.66 -8.60
CA PRO A 182 -12.19 7.21 -9.92
C PRO A 182 -13.23 6.31 -10.60
N ASN A 183 -13.38 6.44 -11.93
CA ASN A 183 -14.38 5.68 -12.71
C ASN A 183 -14.30 4.15 -12.54
N ASN A 184 -13.14 3.62 -12.15
CA ASN A 184 -12.97 2.20 -11.89
C ASN A 184 -13.65 1.76 -10.59
N TYR A 185 -13.67 2.61 -9.58
CA TYR A 185 -14.22 2.37 -8.26
C TYR A 185 -15.64 2.88 -8.08
N PHE A 186 -16.08 3.82 -8.91
CA PHE A 186 -17.44 4.34 -8.85
C PHE A 186 -18.51 3.25 -9.03
N PHE A 187 -19.46 3.21 -8.11
CA PHE A 187 -20.66 2.38 -8.12
C PHE A 187 -21.88 3.21 -7.72
N SER A 188 -23.02 2.99 -8.36
CA SER A 188 -24.25 3.74 -8.06
C SER A 188 -25.49 2.88 -8.20
N TYR A 189 -26.50 3.14 -7.37
CA TYR A 189 -27.80 2.50 -7.52
C TYR A 189 -28.92 3.47 -7.19
N ARG A 190 -30.09 3.21 -7.79
CA ARG A 190 -31.32 3.92 -7.45
C ARG A 190 -32.03 3.12 -6.38
N ASP A 191 -32.30 3.77 -5.26
CA ASP A 191 -32.97 3.17 -4.11
C ASP A 191 -34.50 3.24 -4.31
N ASN A 192 -35.25 2.69 -3.35
CA ASN A 192 -36.72 2.59 -3.42
C ASN A 192 -37.42 3.95 -3.35
N ASP A 193 -36.75 4.95 -2.78
CA ASP A 193 -37.16 6.37 -2.78
C ASP A 193 -36.92 7.08 -4.12
N ASN A 194 -36.47 6.34 -5.15
CA ASN A 194 -36.06 6.83 -6.45
C ASN A 194 -34.84 7.77 -6.45
N PHE A 195 -34.16 7.99 -5.32
CA PHE A 195 -32.91 8.74 -5.32
C PHE A 195 -31.75 7.88 -5.83
N LEU A 196 -30.85 8.51 -6.57
CA LEU A 196 -29.63 7.88 -7.06
C LEU A 196 -28.52 8.14 -6.05
N TYR A 197 -27.88 7.10 -5.55
CA TYR A 197 -26.74 7.23 -4.65
C TYR A 197 -25.47 6.72 -5.33
N GLY A 198 -24.37 7.46 -5.16
CA GLY A 198 -23.03 7.14 -5.69
C GLY A 198 -22.07 6.80 -4.56
N PHE A 199 -21.23 5.80 -4.76
CA PHE A 199 -20.31 5.26 -3.77
C PHE A 199 -18.99 4.86 -4.43
N ASP A 200 -17.93 4.80 -3.63
CA ASP A 200 -16.80 3.95 -3.96
C ASP A 200 -17.24 2.50 -3.69
N ILE A 201 -17.02 1.60 -4.66
CA ILE A 201 -17.43 0.20 -4.55
C ILE A 201 -16.74 -0.53 -3.39
N ARG A 202 -15.55 -0.07 -2.98
CA ARG A 202 -14.81 -0.61 -1.83
C ARG A 202 -15.53 -0.22 -0.54
N SER A 203 -15.89 1.06 -0.40
CA SER A 203 -16.76 1.54 0.69
C SER A 203 -18.08 0.79 0.72
N PHE A 204 -18.72 0.65 -0.45
CA PHE A 204 -20.00 -0.03 -0.57
C PHE A 204 -19.92 -1.52 -0.17
N LYS A 205 -18.79 -2.19 -0.41
CA LYS A 205 -18.55 -3.55 0.09
C LYS A 205 -18.54 -3.58 1.62
N VAL A 206 -17.78 -2.67 2.26
CA VAL A 206 -17.72 -2.55 3.72
C VAL A 206 -19.11 -2.27 4.31
N LEU A 207 -19.93 -1.46 3.63
CA LEU A 207 -21.31 -1.18 4.03
C LEU A 207 -22.18 -2.44 4.08
N VAL A 208 -22.08 -3.27 3.03
CA VAL A 208 -22.84 -4.51 2.89
C VAL A 208 -22.40 -5.57 3.89
N GLU A 209 -21.09 -5.65 4.19
CA GLU A 209 -20.54 -6.62 5.15
C GLU A 209 -20.93 -6.33 6.61
N ASN A 210 -21.15 -5.06 6.98
CA ASN A 210 -21.48 -4.68 8.34
C ASN A 210 -23.00 -4.65 8.60
N ASN A 211 -23.71 -3.72 7.96
CA ASN A 211 -25.09 -3.38 8.34
C ASN A 211 -26.09 -3.54 7.18
N GLY A 212 -25.65 -3.46 5.92
CA GLY A 212 -26.52 -3.64 4.75
C GLY A 212 -27.59 -2.57 4.52
N PHE A 213 -27.56 -1.48 5.29
CA PHE A 213 -28.44 -0.32 5.13
C PHE A 213 -27.72 0.81 4.40
N ASN A 214 -28.45 1.57 3.59
CA ASN A 214 -27.96 2.78 2.96
C ASN A 214 -27.67 3.85 4.05
N PRO A 215 -26.46 4.44 4.10
CA PRO A 215 -26.07 5.35 5.17
C PRO A 215 -26.86 6.68 5.17
N TYR A 216 -27.43 7.07 4.03
CA TYR A 216 -28.11 8.38 3.90
C TYR A 216 -29.59 8.35 4.25
N ASN A 217 -30.28 7.24 4.01
CA ASN A 217 -31.73 7.11 4.25
C ASN A 217 -32.10 5.91 5.15
N ARG A 218 -31.11 5.10 5.55
CA ARG A 218 -31.25 3.89 6.41
C ARG A 218 -32.15 2.80 5.82
N MET A 219 -32.43 2.83 4.52
CA MET A 219 -33.18 1.78 3.85
C MET A 219 -32.31 0.55 3.59
N VAL A 220 -32.94 -0.63 3.55
CA VAL A 220 -32.26 -1.89 3.21
C VAL A 220 -31.81 -1.84 1.75
N ILE A 221 -30.54 -2.17 1.51
CA ILE A 221 -29.99 -2.25 0.16
C ILE A 221 -30.64 -3.45 -0.56
N PRO A 222 -31.25 -3.28 -1.75
CA PRO A 222 -31.89 -4.39 -2.45
C PRO A 222 -30.89 -5.48 -2.88
N GLU A 223 -31.24 -6.76 -2.73
CA GLU A 223 -30.36 -7.91 -3.06
C GLU A 223 -29.82 -7.85 -4.50
N ARG A 224 -30.65 -7.42 -5.46
CA ARG A 224 -30.23 -7.21 -6.87
C ARG A 224 -29.04 -6.26 -7.03
N VAL A 225 -28.88 -5.30 -6.11
CA VAL A 225 -27.80 -4.32 -6.09
C VAL A 225 -26.53 -4.98 -5.54
N ILE A 226 -26.66 -5.78 -4.48
CA ILE A 226 -25.56 -6.56 -3.88
C ILE A 226 -25.02 -7.58 -4.88
N GLU A 227 -25.88 -8.35 -5.55
CA GLU A 227 -25.46 -9.26 -6.62
C GLU A 227 -24.69 -8.54 -7.74
N ARG A 228 -25.13 -7.33 -8.09
CA ARG A 228 -24.50 -6.53 -9.14
C ARG A 228 -23.14 -6.00 -8.70
N MET A 229 -23.01 -5.58 -7.43
CA MET A 229 -21.73 -5.24 -6.82
C MET A 229 -20.78 -6.43 -6.89
N ASN A 230 -21.22 -7.62 -6.46
CA ASN A 230 -20.41 -8.85 -6.51
C ASN A 230 -19.93 -9.18 -7.93
N LYS A 231 -20.81 -9.08 -8.94
CA LYS A 231 -20.44 -9.25 -10.36
C LYS A 231 -19.43 -8.20 -10.83
N ARG A 232 -19.52 -6.96 -10.33
CA ARG A 232 -18.56 -5.89 -10.64
C ARG A 232 -17.19 -6.19 -10.03
N MET A 233 -17.15 -6.61 -8.78
CA MET A 233 -15.92 -6.93 -8.05
C MET A 233 -15.18 -8.11 -8.69
N GLN A 234 -15.88 -9.20 -9.02
CA GLN A 234 -15.30 -10.33 -9.77
C GLN A 234 -14.70 -9.88 -11.12
N LEU A 235 -15.35 -8.94 -11.81
CA LEU A 235 -14.82 -8.36 -13.03
C LEU A 235 -13.58 -7.49 -12.78
N MET A 236 -13.48 -6.82 -11.64
CA MET A 236 -12.31 -6.01 -11.26
C MET A 236 -11.11 -6.90 -10.96
N GLU A 237 -11.30 -7.97 -10.19
CA GLU A 237 -10.28 -8.97 -9.89
C GLU A 237 -9.70 -9.61 -11.16
N ARG A 238 -10.57 -10.04 -12.09
CA ARG A 238 -10.13 -10.59 -13.40
C ARG A 238 -9.32 -9.62 -14.25
N ASN A 239 -9.46 -8.31 -14.01
CA ASN A 239 -8.73 -7.27 -14.72
C ASN A 239 -7.53 -6.75 -13.90
N ASN A 240 -7.16 -7.41 -12.80
CA ASN A 240 -6.07 -7.02 -11.89
C ASN A 240 -6.23 -5.58 -11.35
N ILE A 241 -7.46 -5.16 -11.05
CA ILE A 241 -7.72 -3.87 -10.38
C ILE A 241 -7.71 -4.13 -8.87
N SER A 242 -6.81 -3.47 -8.12
CA SER A 242 -6.75 -3.59 -6.66
C SER A 242 -8.07 -3.16 -6.02
N LEU A 243 -8.56 -3.97 -5.08
CA LEU A 243 -9.75 -3.71 -4.27
C LEU A 243 -9.40 -3.29 -2.83
N GLU A 244 -8.10 -3.18 -2.52
CA GLU A 244 -7.65 -2.67 -1.25
C GLU A 244 -7.98 -1.17 -1.17
N MET A 245 -8.54 -0.76 -0.04
CA MET A 245 -8.57 0.65 0.31
C MET A 245 -7.18 0.96 0.80
N GLU A 246 -6.56 2.02 0.26
CA GLU A 246 -5.39 2.58 0.90
C GLU A 246 -5.85 2.99 2.29
N ASP A 247 -5.44 2.23 3.30
CA ASP A 247 -5.55 2.66 4.67
C ASP A 247 -4.61 3.87 4.75
N ASN A 248 -5.16 5.05 4.48
CA ASN A 248 -4.58 6.31 4.89
C ASN A 248 -4.67 6.42 6.42
N GLY A 249 -4.43 5.30 7.12
CA GLY A 249 -4.37 5.20 8.56
C GLY A 249 -3.50 6.34 8.98
N ILE A 250 -4.14 7.33 9.61
CA ILE A 250 -3.50 8.58 9.96
C ILE A 250 -2.33 8.17 10.83
N ILE A 251 -1.11 8.21 10.29
CA ILE A 251 0.09 7.90 11.04
C ILE A 251 0.24 9.06 12.00
N LEU A 252 -0.32 8.91 13.21
CA LEU A 252 -0.21 9.91 14.24
C LEU A 252 1.29 10.10 14.54
N THR A 253 1.73 11.35 14.52
CA THR A 253 3.06 11.69 14.99
C THR A 253 3.18 11.33 16.47
N ASP A 254 4.39 11.10 16.96
CA ASP A 254 4.60 10.78 18.37
C ASP A 254 4.05 11.88 19.30
N ASP A 255 4.12 13.15 18.88
CA ASP A 255 3.49 14.28 19.57
C ASP A 255 1.95 14.23 19.55
N GLN A 256 1.33 13.75 18.48
CA GLN A 256 -0.13 13.54 18.44
C GLN A 256 -0.55 12.37 19.34
N LYS A 257 0.22 11.27 19.34
CA LYS A 257 -0.04 10.12 20.23
C LYS A 257 0.03 10.52 21.70
N ILE A 258 1.08 11.24 22.10
CA ILE A 258 1.22 11.68 23.49
C ILE A 258 0.13 12.69 23.85
N LYS A 259 -0.20 13.63 22.96
CA LYS A 259 -1.28 14.60 23.20
C LYS A 259 -2.62 13.89 23.44
N ASN A 260 -2.97 12.92 22.60
CA ASN A 260 -4.20 12.14 22.77
C ASN A 260 -4.21 11.41 24.12
N ARG A 261 -3.07 10.82 24.52
CA ARG A 261 -2.96 10.15 25.82
C ARG A 261 -3.11 11.13 27.00
N VAL A 262 -2.49 12.31 26.92
CA VAL A 262 -2.60 13.35 27.95
C VAL A 262 -4.04 13.84 28.05
N VAL A 263 -4.72 14.09 26.92
CA VAL A 263 -6.15 14.47 26.90
C VAL A 263 -7.00 13.44 27.65
N LEU A 264 -6.83 12.15 27.35
CA LEU A 264 -7.61 11.08 28.00
C LEU A 264 -7.36 11.04 29.53
N VAL A 265 -6.13 11.22 29.97
CA VAL A 265 -5.80 11.21 31.41
C VAL A 265 -6.32 12.47 32.12
N PHE A 266 -6.21 13.63 31.48
CA PHE A 266 -6.72 14.88 32.04
C PHE A 266 -8.25 14.89 32.09
N GLN A 267 -8.94 14.27 31.12
CA GLN A 267 -10.39 14.07 31.19
C GLN A 267 -10.80 13.28 32.43
N LYS A 268 -10.06 12.20 32.77
CA LYS A 268 -10.32 11.45 34.02
C LYS A 268 -10.15 12.32 35.27
N ILE A 269 -9.13 13.18 35.29
CA ILE A 269 -8.91 14.10 36.42
C ILE A 269 -10.06 15.11 36.53
N ASP A 270 -10.56 15.60 35.39
CA ASP A 270 -11.69 16.54 35.32
C ASP A 270 -12.99 15.89 35.82
N GLU A 271 -13.28 14.66 35.39
CA GLU A 271 -14.46 13.88 35.79
C GLU A 271 -14.53 13.65 37.31
N LEU A 272 -13.37 13.56 37.97
CA LEU A 272 -13.26 13.44 39.42
C LEU A 272 -13.63 14.74 40.17
N ASN A 273 -13.79 15.86 39.47
CA ASN A 273 -14.09 17.18 40.06
C ASN A 273 -13.07 17.64 41.13
N THR A 274 -11.81 17.19 41.01
CA THR A 274 -10.73 17.55 41.94
C THR A 274 -10.37 19.03 41.93
N ALA A 275 -10.59 19.72 40.81
CA ALA A 275 -10.36 21.15 40.66
C ALA A 275 -11.64 21.84 40.14
N ALA A 276 -12.18 22.78 40.90
CA ALA A 276 -13.43 23.49 40.56
C ALA A 276 -13.36 24.32 39.26
N GLY A 277 -12.16 24.63 38.76
CA GLY A 277 -11.93 25.38 37.52
C GLY A 277 -11.65 24.52 36.28
N GLY A 278 -11.73 23.20 36.41
CA GLY A 278 -11.33 22.23 35.39
C GLY A 278 -9.81 22.11 35.22
N VAL A 279 -9.36 21.17 34.38
CA VAL A 279 -7.94 20.95 34.09
C VAL A 279 -7.55 21.26 32.65
N ASP A 280 -6.38 21.89 32.46
CA ASP A 280 -5.85 22.20 31.13
C ASP A 280 -4.67 21.30 30.75
N VAL A 281 -4.82 20.60 29.62
CA VAL A 281 -3.78 19.75 29.01
C VAL A 281 -2.48 20.50 28.76
N GLN A 282 -2.52 21.81 28.50
CA GLN A 282 -1.32 22.63 28.30
C GLN A 282 -0.44 22.69 29.53
N TRP A 283 -0.99 22.52 30.74
CA TRP A 283 -0.20 22.53 31.97
C TRP A 283 0.89 21.46 31.99
N PHE A 284 0.66 20.32 31.32
CA PHE A 284 1.65 19.27 31.12
C PHE A 284 2.36 19.36 29.77
N MET A 285 1.64 19.71 28.70
CA MET A 285 2.22 19.75 27.35
C MET A 285 3.28 20.84 27.20
N ASP A 286 3.17 21.97 27.88
CA ASP A 286 4.13 23.07 27.77
C ASP A 286 5.40 22.87 28.61
N LEU A 287 5.43 21.84 29.48
CA LEU A 287 6.60 21.58 30.32
C LEU A 287 7.85 21.32 29.48
N THR A 288 8.94 21.99 29.85
CA THR A 288 10.29 21.71 29.34
C THR A 288 10.81 20.37 29.87
N MET A 289 11.89 19.86 29.27
CA MET A 289 12.51 18.61 29.73
C MET A 289 12.95 18.67 31.20
N VAL A 290 13.44 19.83 31.64
CA VAL A 290 13.87 20.05 33.03
C VAL A 290 12.65 20.02 33.96
N GLN A 291 11.58 20.74 33.60
CA GLN A 291 10.34 20.75 34.39
C GLN A 291 9.69 19.37 34.46
N LEU A 292 9.71 18.57 33.39
CA LEU A 292 9.21 17.19 33.42
C LEU A 292 9.98 16.31 34.41
N LYS A 293 11.30 16.45 34.47
CA LYS A 293 12.14 15.71 35.43
C LYS A 293 11.88 16.13 36.87
N ILE A 294 11.73 17.43 37.12
CA ILE A 294 11.34 17.95 38.43
C ILE A 294 9.95 17.44 38.80
N PHE A 295 9.00 17.52 37.87
CA PHE A 295 7.63 17.06 38.10
C PHE A 295 7.58 15.59 38.52
N TYR A 296 8.32 14.73 37.82
CA TYR A 296 8.42 13.32 38.20
C TYR A 296 8.97 13.16 39.63
N LYS A 297 10.07 13.86 39.94
CA LYS A 297 10.69 13.81 41.27
C LYS A 297 9.72 14.29 42.35
N GLU A 298 9.03 15.40 42.14
CA GLU A 298 8.07 15.95 43.09
C GLU A 298 6.89 14.98 43.30
N LEU A 299 6.38 14.40 42.23
CA LEU A 299 5.26 13.45 42.30
C LEU A 299 5.65 12.15 43.03
N GLU A 300 6.84 11.60 42.74
CA GLU A 300 7.39 10.43 43.45
C GLU A 300 7.60 10.73 44.94
N ASP A 301 8.07 11.95 45.26
CA ASP A 301 8.30 12.40 46.63
C ASP A 301 6.99 12.59 47.42
N ILE A 302 5.92 13.10 46.78
CA ILE A 302 4.59 13.15 47.41
C ILE A 302 4.10 11.75 47.75
N TRP A 303 4.14 10.84 46.77
CA TRP A 303 3.67 9.47 46.93
C TRP A 303 4.47 8.68 47.98
N SER A 304 5.79 8.88 48.00
CA SER A 304 6.68 8.06 48.80
C SER A 304 6.86 8.60 50.22
N TYR A 305 6.90 9.93 50.38
CA TYR A 305 7.33 10.59 51.61
C TYR A 305 6.33 11.64 52.12
N ARG A 306 6.04 12.71 51.36
CA ARG A 306 5.29 13.87 51.90
C ARG A 306 3.85 13.58 52.29
N ALA A 307 3.19 12.66 51.61
CA ALA A 307 1.80 12.32 51.92
C ALA A 307 1.66 11.38 53.15
N GLU A 308 2.78 10.89 53.72
CA GLU A 308 2.81 10.02 54.91
C GLU A 308 1.83 8.82 54.85
N LEU A 309 1.63 8.27 53.66
CA LEU A 309 0.63 7.23 53.41
C LEU A 309 1.03 5.90 54.05
N THR A 310 0.10 5.30 54.78
CA THR A 310 0.25 3.91 55.24
C THR A 310 0.25 2.96 54.04
N GLN A 311 0.83 1.76 54.22
CA GLN A 311 0.84 0.76 53.15
C GLN A 311 -0.59 0.37 52.70
N THR A 312 -1.56 0.40 53.61
CA THR A 312 -2.97 0.13 53.27
C THR A 312 -3.55 1.22 52.37
N MET A 313 -3.27 2.51 52.65
CA MET A 313 -3.70 3.61 51.80
C MET A 313 -3.03 3.56 50.43
N LYS A 314 -1.73 3.26 50.36
CA LYS A 314 -1.02 3.06 49.08
C LYS A 314 -1.67 1.95 48.25
N ASN A 315 -2.05 0.83 48.88
CA ASN A 315 -2.73 -0.27 48.22
C ASN A 315 -4.17 0.06 47.82
N ASN A 316 -4.85 0.99 48.49
CA ASN A 316 -6.19 1.43 48.09
C ASN A 316 -6.14 2.33 46.86
N ILE A 317 -5.10 3.17 46.72
CA ILE A 317 -4.97 4.11 45.60
C ILE A 317 -4.34 3.44 44.38
N VAL A 318 -3.34 2.59 44.58
CA VAL A 318 -2.72 1.78 43.51
C VAL A 318 -2.61 0.32 43.98
N PRO A 319 -3.66 -0.50 43.79
CA PRO A 319 -3.69 -1.89 44.25
C PRO A 319 -2.60 -2.80 43.69
N SER A 320 -2.09 -2.49 42.49
CA SER A 320 -1.00 -3.24 41.87
C SER A 320 0.36 -3.00 42.54
N GLY A 321 0.50 -1.92 43.32
CA GLY A 321 1.79 -1.46 43.86
C GLY A 321 2.83 -1.10 42.81
N ASP A 322 2.45 -1.07 41.53
CA ASP A 322 3.33 -0.89 40.39
C ASP A 322 3.38 0.58 39.98
N ILE A 323 4.02 1.41 40.80
CA ILE A 323 4.15 2.84 40.57
C ILE A 323 5.57 3.32 40.87
N PHE A 324 6.06 4.29 40.09
CA PHE A 324 7.42 4.87 40.18
C PHE A 324 8.54 3.82 40.04
N LYS A 325 8.41 2.87 39.10
CA LYS A 325 9.42 1.82 38.87
C LYS A 325 10.80 2.34 38.46
N LYS A 326 10.87 3.47 37.75
CA LYS A 326 12.14 4.12 37.39
C LYS A 326 12.58 5.02 38.54
N SER A 327 13.85 4.94 38.93
CA SER A 327 14.38 5.89 39.90
C SER A 327 14.48 7.30 39.29
N VAL A 328 14.42 8.33 40.14
CA VAL A 328 14.71 9.72 39.74
C VAL A 328 15.98 9.81 38.90
N SER A 329 17.05 9.14 39.31
CA SER A 329 18.32 9.13 38.57
C SER A 329 18.15 8.60 37.13
N GLN A 330 17.41 7.51 36.93
CA GLN A 330 17.15 6.96 35.59
C GLN A 330 16.36 7.94 34.71
N VAL A 331 15.37 8.64 35.28
CA VAL A 331 14.59 9.65 34.55
C VAL A 331 15.46 10.86 34.19
N TYR A 332 16.38 11.26 35.06
CA TYR A 332 17.32 12.35 34.80
C TYR A 332 18.34 12.03 33.70
N HIS A 333 18.69 10.77 33.48
CA HIS A 333 19.56 10.32 32.39
C HIS A 333 18.83 10.09 31.05
N ASP A 334 17.50 10.21 31.02
CA ASP A 334 16.75 10.14 29.75
C ASP A 334 16.85 11.49 29.00
N PHE A 335 17.11 11.42 27.69
CA PHE A 335 17.26 12.56 26.80
C PHE A 335 16.05 12.75 25.87
N SER A 336 15.13 11.77 25.80
CA SER A 336 13.95 11.84 24.95
C SER A 336 12.77 12.45 25.70
N LYS A 337 12.36 13.66 25.29
CA LYS A 337 11.17 14.34 25.84
C LYS A 337 9.91 13.48 25.70
N TYR A 338 9.78 12.78 24.58
CA TYR A 338 8.68 11.85 24.35
C TYR A 338 8.69 10.68 25.35
N SER A 339 9.84 10.03 25.55
CA SER A 339 9.99 8.92 26.51
C SER A 339 9.61 9.34 27.93
N VAL A 340 10.13 10.50 28.37
CA VAL A 340 9.86 11.04 29.70
C VAL A 340 8.38 11.40 29.86
N ARG A 341 7.77 12.10 28.89
CA ARG A 341 6.33 12.40 28.92
C ARG A 341 5.48 11.13 28.97
N ASN A 342 5.79 10.15 28.12
CA ASN A 342 5.02 8.92 28.01
C ASN A 342 5.10 8.04 29.26
N TYR A 343 6.23 8.10 29.95
CA TYR A 343 6.41 7.43 31.23
C TYR A 343 5.65 8.16 32.33
N ILE A 344 5.84 9.48 32.49
CA ILE A 344 5.16 10.28 33.53
C ILE A 344 3.63 10.17 33.39
N ILE A 345 3.09 10.31 32.17
CA ILE A 345 1.63 10.22 31.95
C ILE A 345 1.10 8.83 32.30
N GLY A 346 1.91 7.78 32.18
CA GLY A 346 1.55 6.43 32.61
C GLY A 346 1.46 6.30 34.13
N GLU A 347 2.35 6.97 34.87
CA GLU A 347 2.28 6.99 36.33
C GLU A 347 1.10 7.83 36.83
N ILE A 348 0.79 8.95 36.16
CA ILE A 348 -0.42 9.75 36.44
C ILE A 348 -1.68 8.91 36.20
N ASP A 349 -1.79 8.24 35.05
CA ASP A 349 -2.97 7.42 34.72
C ASP A 349 -3.25 6.36 35.79
N LYS A 350 -2.19 5.74 36.34
CA LYS A 350 -2.32 4.79 37.46
C LYS A 350 -2.88 5.47 38.70
N LEU A 351 -2.35 6.64 39.10
CA LEU A 351 -2.81 7.37 40.29
C LEU A 351 -4.28 7.76 40.22
N VAL A 352 -4.74 8.17 39.04
CA VAL A 352 -6.10 8.72 38.87
C VAL A 352 -7.14 7.64 38.57
N ALA A 353 -6.75 6.49 38.02
CA ALA A 353 -7.69 5.47 37.55
C ALA A 353 -7.67 4.14 38.34
N SER A 354 -6.65 3.88 39.17
CA SER A 354 -6.49 2.58 39.82
C SER A 354 -7.12 2.47 41.22
N GLY A 355 -7.60 3.59 41.78
CA GLY A 355 -8.13 3.63 43.15
C GLY A 355 -9.37 2.76 43.32
N VAL A 356 -9.49 2.11 44.50
CA VAL A 356 -10.61 1.23 44.85
C VAL A 356 -11.92 2.01 44.98
N SER A 357 -11.85 3.23 45.51
CA SER A 357 -12.98 4.16 45.62
C SER A 357 -12.73 5.43 44.79
N GLU A 358 -13.79 6.17 44.51
CA GLU A 358 -13.71 7.50 43.88
C GLU A 358 -12.93 8.50 44.76
N GLU A 359 -12.99 8.35 46.09
CA GLU A 359 -12.21 9.16 47.05
C GLU A 359 -10.70 8.89 46.91
N ASP A 360 -10.30 7.62 46.74
CA ASP A 360 -8.90 7.23 46.52
C ASP A 360 -8.37 7.77 45.18
N GLN A 361 -9.20 7.72 44.13
CA GLN A 361 -8.89 8.30 42.82
C GLN A 361 -8.75 9.83 42.90
N ASN A 362 -9.65 10.48 43.64
CA ASN A 362 -9.60 11.91 43.93
C ASN A 362 -8.30 12.31 44.65
N LEU A 363 -7.86 11.55 45.65
CA LEU A 363 -6.59 11.79 46.34
C LEU A 363 -5.38 11.66 45.38
N GLY A 364 -5.39 10.64 44.52
CA GLY A 364 -4.36 10.47 43.49
C GLY A 364 -4.30 11.66 42.51
N ALA A 365 -5.45 12.11 42.03
CA ALA A 365 -5.56 13.28 41.17
C ALA A 365 -5.13 14.58 41.87
N LEU A 366 -5.46 14.75 43.16
CA LEU A 366 -5.02 15.90 43.96
C LEU A 366 -3.50 15.98 44.03
N TRP A 367 -2.80 14.87 44.28
CA TRP A 367 -1.34 14.86 44.34
C TRP A 367 -0.66 15.13 43.00
N VAL A 368 -1.26 14.66 41.90
CA VAL A 368 -0.81 14.99 40.55
C VAL A 368 -0.87 16.50 40.34
N LEU A 369 -1.97 17.15 40.72
CA LEU A 369 -2.12 18.60 40.60
C LEU A 369 -1.17 19.37 41.53
N THR A 370 -1.00 18.91 42.78
CA THR A 370 -0.04 19.50 43.73
C THR A 370 1.38 19.47 43.18
N ALA A 371 1.84 18.35 42.61
CA ALA A 371 3.16 18.28 41.97
C ALA A 371 3.24 19.16 40.70
N LEU A 372 2.15 19.27 39.94
CA LEU A 372 2.13 20.01 38.68
C LEU A 372 2.21 21.54 38.91
N VAL A 373 1.58 22.04 39.98
CA VAL A 373 1.62 23.44 40.40
C VAL A 373 3.05 23.91 40.69
N ILE A 374 3.93 23.02 41.18
CA ILE A 374 5.33 23.37 41.47
C ILE A 374 6.12 23.71 40.20
N VAL A 375 5.79 23.06 39.07
CA VAL A 375 6.60 23.17 37.83
C VAL A 375 5.94 24.00 36.73
N SER A 376 4.62 24.16 36.77
CA SER A 376 3.82 24.80 35.73
C SER A 376 3.25 26.13 36.22
N PRO A 377 3.79 27.28 35.77
CA PRO A 377 3.31 28.60 36.21
C PRO A 377 1.83 28.85 35.88
N SER A 378 1.38 28.36 34.73
CA SER A 378 -0.03 28.45 34.31
C SER A 378 -0.94 27.65 35.24
N CYS A 379 -0.52 26.43 35.64
CA CYS A 379 -1.24 25.62 36.62
C CYS A 379 -1.25 26.30 38.00
N SER A 380 -0.10 26.81 38.44
CA SER A 380 0.04 27.53 39.72
C SER A 380 -0.87 28.75 39.82
N SER A 381 -1.01 29.49 38.72
CA SER A 381 -1.90 30.65 38.65
C SER A 381 -3.39 30.26 38.71
N ALA A 382 -3.74 29.10 38.13
CA ALA A 382 -5.11 28.59 38.12
C ALA A 382 -5.51 27.92 39.45
N LEU A 383 -4.56 27.25 40.12
CA LEU A 383 -4.76 26.50 41.36
C LEU A 383 -3.84 27.01 42.49
N PRO A 384 -3.95 28.29 42.91
CA PRO A 384 -3.06 28.87 43.90
C PRO A 384 -3.20 28.24 45.29
N TRP A 385 -4.37 27.66 45.59
CA TRP A 385 -4.66 26.97 46.86
C TRP A 385 -3.90 25.64 47.04
N LEU A 386 -3.30 25.11 45.96
CA LEU A 386 -2.43 23.92 46.00
C LEU A 386 -0.94 24.25 46.15
N ILE A 387 -0.57 25.53 46.14
CA ILE A 387 0.82 25.94 46.35
C ILE A 387 1.17 25.68 47.82
N GLN A 388 1.97 24.65 48.07
CA GLN A 388 2.60 24.42 49.37
C GLN A 388 3.96 25.14 49.37
N ILE A 389 4.14 26.09 50.31
CA ILE A 389 5.39 26.82 50.55
C ILE A 389 6.38 25.93 51.29
#